data_AF-A0A920IR60-F1
#
_entry.id   AF-A0A920IR60-F1
#
_cell.length_a   1.000
_cell.length_b   1.000
_cell.length_c   1.000
_cell.angle_alpha   90.00
_cell.angle_beta   90.00
_cell.angle_gamma   90.00
#
_symmetry.space_group_name_H-M   'P 1'
#
loop_
_entity.id
_entity.type
_entity.pdbx_description
1 polymer ?
#
loop_
_entity_poly.entity_id
_entity_poly.type
_entity_poly.pdbx_seq_one_letter_code
_entity_poly.pdbx_strand_id
1 'polypeptide(L)'
;MSHLSFISHAYIWGGRKPAKVLPQVLAKPWVKLANYLGRPPILSYASYCLDNWYKIDPKKSINLENIALINNFLGGVDEDWFVTIHVCIEDAASYAIDSAHKLSLLNDKNSEKEFLKYLNNICKSLKKVNDIFSRMPEKCDPYVYYHRVRPYIFGTKDNPNLKQGLIYEGEFNNKPQFFRGETGAQSSIIPFLDGALGIYHSNDNLRHYLNEMRDYMPPEHRKMIEDIEQRSVVKNYISKSKILMRKYNLCLEEIRKFRAMHLEYAASYIHKQAQKNNSFGTGGSTIRGTGGTPFMRYLKKHRDETQKQKI
;
A
#
# COMPACT_ATOMS: atom_id res chain seq x y z
N MET A 1 -15.84 5.63 -5.94
CA MET A 1 -15.39 4.24 -5.70
C MET A 1 -15.55 3.87 -4.24
N SER A 2 -15.02 4.69 -3.31
CA SER A 2 -15.02 4.45 -1.86
C SER A 2 -16.34 3.88 -1.29
N HIS A 3 -17.47 4.61 -1.35
CA HIS A 3 -18.73 4.15 -0.75
C HIS A 3 -19.22 2.78 -1.28
N LEU A 4 -19.17 2.56 -2.60
CA LEU A 4 -19.57 1.27 -3.17
C LEU A 4 -18.65 0.13 -2.73
N SER A 5 -17.35 0.39 -2.58
CA SER A 5 -16.40 -0.59 -2.06
C SER A 5 -16.68 -0.93 -0.59
N PHE A 6 -16.96 0.07 0.27
CA PHE A 6 -17.32 -0.16 1.67
C PHE A 6 -18.63 -0.94 1.81
N ILE A 7 -19.70 -0.52 1.13
CA ILE A 7 -20.99 -1.21 1.17
C ILE A 7 -20.85 -2.66 0.67
N SER A 8 -20.14 -2.85 -0.44
CA SER A 8 -19.96 -4.19 -1.01
C SER A 8 -19.11 -5.08 -0.10
N HIS A 9 -18.02 -4.57 0.48
CA HIS A 9 -17.22 -5.35 1.44
C HIS A 9 -17.97 -5.64 2.74
N ALA A 10 -18.79 -4.71 3.23
CA ALA A 10 -19.67 -4.96 4.38
C ALA A 10 -20.67 -6.07 4.06
N TYR A 11 -21.25 -6.08 2.85
CA TYR A 11 -22.13 -7.16 2.40
C TYR A 11 -21.39 -8.50 2.27
N ILE A 12 -20.20 -8.50 1.65
CA ILE A 12 -19.42 -9.72 1.43
C ILE A 12 -18.95 -10.33 2.75
N TRP A 13 -18.46 -9.52 3.69
CA TRP A 13 -17.75 -10.02 4.88
C TRP A 13 -18.52 -9.89 6.20
N GLY A 14 -19.56 -9.05 6.27
CA GLY A 14 -20.26 -8.72 7.52
C GLY A 14 -21.23 -9.79 8.04
N GLY A 15 -21.59 -10.77 7.23
CA GLY A 15 -22.45 -11.89 7.64
C GLY A 15 -21.75 -12.95 8.49
N ARG A 16 -22.49 -13.95 8.99
CA ARG A 16 -21.91 -15.12 9.70
C ARG A 16 -21.02 -16.00 8.83
N LYS A 17 -21.18 -15.92 7.50
CA LYS A 17 -20.33 -16.53 6.48
C LYS A 17 -20.21 -15.52 5.33
N PRO A 18 -19.11 -15.50 4.58
CA PRO A 18 -18.97 -14.55 3.49
C PRO A 18 -19.97 -14.82 2.37
N ALA A 19 -20.52 -13.76 1.79
CA ALA A 19 -21.40 -13.87 0.63
C ALA A 19 -20.60 -14.35 -0.59
N LYS A 20 -21.18 -15.30 -1.35
CA LYS A 20 -20.57 -15.85 -2.57
C LYS A 20 -21.01 -15.14 -3.85
N VAL A 21 -22.13 -14.41 -3.76
CA VAL A 21 -22.73 -13.65 -4.84
C VAL A 21 -22.94 -12.23 -4.34
N LEU A 22 -22.44 -11.24 -5.07
CA LEU A 22 -22.73 -9.83 -4.86
C LEU A 22 -23.97 -9.47 -5.69
N PRO A 23 -25.07 -9.02 -5.07
CA PRO A 23 -26.32 -8.73 -5.76
C PRO A 23 -26.15 -7.69 -6.86
N GLN A 24 -26.95 -7.79 -7.92
CA GLN A 24 -26.84 -6.94 -9.10
C GLN A 24 -26.93 -5.44 -8.77
N VAL A 25 -27.74 -5.08 -7.77
CA VAL A 25 -27.92 -3.69 -7.31
C VAL A 25 -26.62 -3.07 -6.76
N LEU A 26 -25.69 -3.89 -6.24
CA LEU A 26 -24.35 -3.46 -5.82
C LEU A 26 -23.31 -3.70 -6.93
N ALA A 27 -23.36 -4.87 -7.56
CA ALA A 27 -22.37 -5.29 -8.56
C ALA A 27 -22.35 -4.35 -9.77
N LYS A 28 -23.50 -4.10 -10.39
CA LYS A 28 -23.59 -3.31 -11.63
C LYS A 28 -23.03 -1.89 -11.52
N PRO A 29 -23.47 -1.05 -10.54
CA PRO A 29 -22.90 0.30 -10.41
C PRO A 29 -21.41 0.27 -10.03
N TRP A 30 -20.99 -0.72 -9.23
CA TRP A 30 -19.59 -0.82 -8.81
C TRP A 30 -18.67 -1.19 -9.96
N VAL A 31 -19.04 -2.19 -10.77
CA VAL A 31 -18.29 -2.60 -11.97
C VAL A 31 -18.23 -1.47 -13.00
N LYS A 32 -19.34 -0.77 -13.24
CA LYS A 32 -19.36 0.40 -14.14
C LYS A 32 -18.37 1.48 -13.69
N LEU A 33 -18.36 1.81 -12.40
CA LEU A 33 -17.46 2.82 -11.85
C LEU A 33 -15.99 2.34 -11.83
N ALA A 34 -15.77 1.05 -11.54
CA ALA A 34 -14.47 0.41 -11.56
C ALA A 34 -13.81 0.54 -12.95
N ASN A 35 -14.57 0.19 -14.00
CA ASN A 35 -14.14 0.32 -15.39
C ASN A 35 -13.84 1.78 -15.76
N TYR A 36 -14.70 2.73 -15.35
CA TYR A 36 -14.48 4.15 -15.60
C TYR A 36 -13.19 4.67 -14.94
N LEU A 37 -12.88 4.21 -13.73
CA LEU A 37 -11.68 4.62 -12.98
C LEU A 37 -10.43 3.78 -13.31
N GLY A 38 -10.54 2.78 -14.18
CA GLY A 38 -9.44 1.89 -14.56
C GLY A 38 -8.86 1.07 -13.41
N ARG A 39 -9.70 0.67 -12.45
CA ARG A 39 -9.33 -0.17 -11.28
C ARG A 39 -10.34 -1.31 -11.10
N PRO A 40 -9.96 -2.47 -10.52
CA PRO A 40 -10.90 -3.57 -10.29
C PRO A 40 -12.00 -3.21 -9.27
N PRO A 41 -13.19 -3.82 -9.36
CA PRO A 41 -14.32 -3.62 -8.44
C PRO A 41 -14.11 -4.35 -7.11
N ILE A 42 -13.13 -3.88 -6.34
CA ILE A 42 -12.77 -4.37 -5.00
C ILE A 42 -12.39 -3.17 -4.12
N LEU A 43 -12.46 -3.30 -2.80
CA LEU A 43 -11.85 -2.34 -1.90
C LEU A 43 -10.33 -2.42 -2.03
N SER A 44 -9.75 -1.44 -2.71
CA SER A 44 -8.30 -1.26 -2.84
C SER A 44 -7.79 -0.14 -1.91
N TYR A 45 -6.48 -0.03 -1.78
CA TYR A 45 -5.80 1.00 -0.99
C TYR A 45 -6.25 2.41 -1.35
N ALA A 46 -6.43 2.70 -2.65
CA ALA A 46 -6.94 4.00 -3.07
C ALA A 46 -8.35 4.30 -2.52
N SER A 47 -9.22 3.30 -2.44
CA SER A 47 -10.58 3.48 -1.91
C SER A 47 -10.61 3.51 -0.37
N TYR A 48 -9.74 2.74 0.29
CA TYR A 48 -9.73 2.58 1.74
C TYR A 48 -8.89 3.65 2.46
N CYS A 49 -7.87 4.19 1.78
CA CYS A 49 -6.92 5.16 2.31
C CYS A 49 -7.00 6.51 1.58
N LEU A 50 -6.62 6.56 0.30
CA LEU A 50 -6.44 7.84 -0.42
C LEU A 50 -7.73 8.67 -0.51
N ASP A 51 -8.85 7.99 -0.80
CA ASP A 51 -10.17 8.61 -1.01
C ASP A 51 -11.05 8.61 0.27
N ASN A 52 -10.55 8.19 1.43
CA ASN A 52 -11.35 7.92 2.64
C ASN A 52 -10.92 8.75 3.87
N TRP A 53 -10.71 10.04 3.71
CA TRP A 53 -10.35 10.90 4.84
C TRP A 53 -10.80 12.34 4.63
N TYR A 54 -10.85 13.09 5.72
CA TYR A 54 -11.08 14.53 5.70
C TYR A 54 -10.28 15.21 6.81
N LYS A 55 -10.05 16.52 6.67
CA LYS A 55 -9.48 17.35 7.75
C LYS A 55 -10.57 17.74 8.74
N ILE A 56 -10.31 17.57 10.03
CA ILE A 56 -11.20 18.03 11.10
C ILE A 56 -11.26 19.56 11.10
N ASP A 57 -10.09 20.21 11.13
CA ASP A 57 -9.94 21.65 10.89
C ASP A 57 -9.32 21.87 9.49
N PRO A 58 -10.07 22.42 8.53
CA PRO A 58 -9.56 22.69 7.18
C PRO A 58 -8.33 23.61 7.14
N LYS A 59 -8.14 24.46 8.15
CA LYS A 59 -7.02 25.43 8.23
C LYS A 59 -5.72 24.80 8.75
N LYS A 60 -5.79 23.65 9.40
CA LYS A 60 -4.61 22.95 9.94
C LYS A 60 -4.00 22.00 8.90
N SER A 61 -2.76 21.60 9.14
CA SER A 61 -2.03 20.64 8.30
C SER A 61 -2.64 19.23 8.39
N ILE A 62 -2.25 18.36 7.45
CA ILE A 62 -2.52 16.92 7.53
C ILE A 62 -1.57 16.36 8.60
N ASN A 63 -2.13 15.84 9.69
CA ASN A 63 -1.41 15.17 10.77
C ASN A 63 -2.39 14.27 11.54
N LEU A 64 -1.85 13.37 12.36
CA LEU A 64 -2.61 12.34 13.09
C LEU A 64 -3.63 12.91 14.08
N GLU A 65 -3.51 14.19 14.42
CA GLU A 65 -4.39 14.90 15.33
C GLU A 65 -5.47 15.72 14.61
N ASN A 66 -5.40 15.84 13.27
CA ASN A 66 -6.28 16.71 12.48
C ASN A 66 -6.95 16.03 11.27
N ILE A 67 -6.86 14.71 11.16
CA ILE A 67 -7.59 13.95 10.14
C ILE A 67 -8.47 12.87 10.75
N ALA A 68 -9.56 12.55 10.05
CA ALA A 68 -10.49 11.49 10.40
C ALA A 68 -10.98 10.78 9.12
N LEU A 69 -11.60 9.62 9.27
CA LEU A 69 -12.11 8.82 8.15
C LEU A 69 -13.53 9.20 7.78
N ILE A 70 -13.84 9.12 6.48
CA ILE A 70 -15.22 9.33 5.98
C ILE A 70 -16.08 8.09 6.27
N ASN A 71 -15.50 6.89 6.08
CA ASN A 71 -16.16 5.61 6.25
C ASN A 71 -15.33 4.67 7.12
N ASN A 72 -16.03 3.88 7.93
CA ASN A 72 -15.50 2.77 8.71
C ASN A 72 -16.36 1.52 8.48
N PHE A 73 -15.79 0.33 8.74
CA PHE A 73 -16.57 -0.90 8.83
C PHE A 73 -17.15 -1.10 10.24
N LEU A 74 -16.28 -1.23 11.23
CA LEU A 74 -16.67 -1.41 12.63
C LEU A 74 -16.32 -0.19 13.48
N GLY A 75 -15.53 0.73 12.92
CA GLY A 75 -15.03 1.91 13.60
C GLY A 75 -14.11 1.55 14.76
N GLY A 76 -13.84 2.57 15.56
CA GLY A 76 -12.97 2.46 16.71
C GLY A 76 -11.53 2.83 16.39
N VAL A 77 -10.78 3.07 17.46
CA VAL A 77 -9.47 3.73 17.38
C VAL A 77 -8.48 2.97 16.51
N ASP A 78 -8.51 1.63 16.50
CA ASP A 78 -7.57 0.82 15.73
C ASP A 78 -7.79 0.92 14.21
N GLU A 79 -9.04 0.97 13.75
CA GLU A 79 -9.37 1.13 12.33
C GLU A 79 -9.00 2.55 11.88
N ASP A 80 -9.40 3.56 12.66
CA ASP A 80 -9.08 4.96 12.40
C ASP A 80 -7.58 5.19 12.36
N TRP A 81 -6.85 4.70 13.36
CA TRP A 81 -5.40 4.86 13.47
C TRP A 81 -4.67 4.14 12.34
N PHE A 82 -5.07 2.91 12.01
CA PHE A 82 -4.47 2.17 10.90
C PHE A 82 -4.54 2.97 9.60
N VAL A 83 -5.71 3.49 9.23
CA VAL A 83 -5.87 4.20 7.96
C VAL A 83 -5.26 5.61 8.02
N THR A 84 -5.45 6.36 9.10
CA THR A 84 -4.90 7.72 9.23
C THR A 84 -3.37 7.75 9.28
N ILE A 85 -2.71 6.73 9.84
CA ILE A 85 -1.25 6.55 9.72
C ILE A 85 -0.84 6.48 8.24
N HIS A 86 -1.56 5.71 7.43
CA HIS A 86 -1.26 5.59 6.00
C HIS A 86 -1.53 6.91 5.24
N VAL A 87 -2.62 7.61 5.53
CA VAL A 87 -2.89 8.94 4.94
C VAL A 87 -1.77 9.93 5.27
N CYS A 88 -1.32 9.97 6.53
CA CYS A 88 -0.21 10.83 6.94
C CYS A 88 1.13 10.42 6.30
N ILE A 89 1.36 9.12 6.05
CA ILE A 89 2.53 8.63 5.29
C ILE A 89 2.49 9.15 3.85
N GLU A 90 1.33 9.06 3.18
CA GLU A 90 1.14 9.55 1.81
C GLU A 90 1.38 11.06 1.70
N ASP A 91 0.84 11.86 2.63
CA ASP A 91 1.15 13.31 2.70
C ASP A 91 2.64 13.56 2.95
N ALA A 92 3.25 12.87 3.92
CA ALA A 92 4.66 13.06 4.25
C ALA A 92 5.61 12.69 3.11
N ALA A 93 5.22 11.73 2.27
CA ALA A 93 5.98 11.28 1.11
C ALA A 93 5.90 12.23 -0.10
N SER A 94 4.92 13.14 -0.15
CA SER A 94 4.70 14.05 -1.29
C SER A 94 5.96 14.77 -1.76
N TYR A 95 6.76 15.30 -0.83
CA TYR A 95 8.03 15.96 -1.16
C TYR A 95 9.11 15.01 -1.68
N ALA A 96 9.14 13.75 -1.22
CA ALA A 96 10.01 12.74 -1.80
C ALA A 96 9.59 12.41 -3.23
N ILE A 97 8.30 12.29 -3.52
CA ILE A 97 7.78 12.04 -4.87
C ILE A 97 8.14 13.18 -5.83
N ASP A 98 7.87 14.43 -5.47
CA ASP A 98 8.24 15.60 -6.28
C ASP A 98 9.76 15.68 -6.50
N SER A 99 10.55 15.47 -5.45
CA SER A 99 12.01 15.52 -5.54
C SER A 99 12.58 14.36 -6.34
N ALA A 100 12.01 13.16 -6.24
CA ALA A 100 12.38 11.99 -7.04
C ALA A 100 12.05 12.20 -8.52
N HIS A 101 10.88 12.78 -8.81
CA HIS A 101 10.52 13.17 -10.18
C HIS A 101 11.56 14.16 -10.75
N LYS A 102 11.86 15.25 -10.04
CA LYS A 102 12.84 16.26 -10.47
C LYS A 102 14.26 15.70 -10.58
N LEU A 103 14.66 14.83 -9.64
CA LEU A 103 15.95 14.15 -9.67
C LEU A 103 16.10 13.28 -10.93
N SER A 104 15.04 12.55 -11.32
CA SER A 104 15.06 11.69 -12.52
C SER A 104 15.20 12.46 -13.85
N LEU A 105 15.02 13.79 -13.84
CA LEU A 105 15.20 14.65 -15.02
C LEU A 105 16.62 15.21 -15.13
N LEU A 106 17.46 15.07 -14.10
CA LEU A 106 18.82 15.62 -14.10
C LEU A 106 19.76 14.78 -14.97
N ASN A 107 20.71 15.47 -15.60
CA ASN A 107 21.76 14.88 -16.44
C ASN A 107 23.14 15.48 -16.09
N ASP A 108 24.14 15.21 -16.94
CA ASP A 108 25.53 15.66 -16.79
C ASP A 108 25.72 17.18 -16.88
N LYS A 109 24.73 17.93 -17.40
CA LYS A 109 24.74 19.40 -17.41
C LYS A 109 24.32 20.01 -16.08
N ASN A 110 23.70 19.23 -15.19
CA ASN A 110 23.26 19.72 -13.89
C ASN A 110 24.40 19.66 -12.86
N SER A 111 24.38 20.64 -11.95
CA SER A 111 25.39 20.75 -10.91
C SER A 111 25.21 19.70 -9.81
N GLU A 112 26.31 19.30 -9.16
CA GLU A 112 26.26 18.43 -7.98
C GLU A 112 25.31 18.96 -6.87
N LYS A 113 25.22 20.29 -6.74
CA LYS A 113 24.32 20.96 -5.79
C LYS A 113 22.85 20.66 -6.06
N GLU A 114 22.44 20.54 -7.32
CA GLU A 114 21.05 20.20 -7.70
C GLU A 114 20.71 18.76 -7.33
N PHE A 115 21.60 17.80 -7.63
CA PHE A 115 21.44 16.41 -7.18
C PHE A 115 21.33 16.33 -5.66
N LEU A 116 22.23 17.03 -4.93
CA LEU A 116 22.20 17.06 -3.47
C LEU A 116 20.90 17.64 -2.92
N LYS A 117 20.36 18.70 -3.53
CA LYS A 117 19.08 19.30 -3.11
C LYS A 117 17.97 18.25 -3.10
N TYR A 118 17.78 17.53 -4.20
CA TYR A 118 16.69 16.55 -4.29
C TYR A 118 16.92 15.31 -3.43
N LEU A 119 18.15 14.78 -3.38
CA LEU A 119 18.48 13.67 -2.47
C LEU A 119 18.30 14.07 -0.99
N ASN A 120 18.60 15.32 -0.62
CA ASN A 120 18.32 15.83 0.73
C ASN A 120 16.82 15.85 1.03
N ASN A 121 16.00 16.32 0.10
CA ASN A 121 14.55 16.37 0.28
C ASN A 121 13.93 14.97 0.38
N ILE A 122 14.33 14.04 -0.49
CA ILE A 122 13.89 12.63 -0.43
C ILE A 122 14.22 12.04 0.95
N CYS A 123 15.47 12.19 1.40
CA CYS A 123 15.90 11.68 2.70
C CYS A 123 15.12 12.30 3.87
N LYS A 124 14.88 13.63 3.86
CA LYS A 124 14.10 14.31 4.91
C LYS A 124 12.65 13.83 4.95
N SER A 125 12.02 13.70 3.79
CA SER A 125 10.63 13.23 3.66
C SER A 125 10.49 11.77 4.11
N LEU A 126 11.42 10.89 3.71
CA LEU A 126 11.42 9.49 4.15
C LEU A 126 11.67 9.30 5.65
N LYS A 127 12.46 10.18 6.29
CA LYS A 127 12.56 10.20 7.75
C LYS A 127 11.21 10.48 8.39
N LYS A 128 10.50 11.52 7.93
CA LYS A 128 9.14 11.84 8.41
C LYS A 128 8.18 10.67 8.20
N VAL A 129 8.26 9.99 7.05
CA VAL A 129 7.48 8.78 6.77
C VAL A 129 7.77 7.68 7.80
N ASN A 130 9.04 7.40 8.08
CA ASN A 130 9.44 6.41 9.09
C ASN A 130 8.99 6.81 10.50
N ASP A 131 9.10 8.08 10.86
CA ASP A 131 8.65 8.60 12.15
C ASP A 131 7.15 8.40 12.32
N ILE A 132 6.33 8.75 11.31
CA ILE A 132 4.88 8.51 11.33
C ILE A 132 4.57 7.02 11.39
N PHE A 133 5.22 6.20 10.55
CA PHE A 133 4.94 4.77 10.50
C PHE A 133 5.24 4.07 11.83
N SER A 134 6.27 4.53 12.54
CA SER A 134 6.64 3.99 13.86
C SER A 134 5.57 4.18 14.93
N ARG A 135 4.62 5.10 14.72
CA ARG A 135 3.48 5.37 15.62
C ARG A 135 2.33 4.37 15.46
N MET A 136 2.38 3.44 14.51
CA MET A 136 1.33 2.42 14.32
C MET A 136 0.93 1.71 15.64
N PRO A 137 1.85 1.27 16.51
CA PRO A 137 1.50 0.56 17.73
C PRO A 137 0.88 1.43 18.83
N GLU A 138 0.86 2.77 18.69
CA GLU A 138 0.30 3.67 19.70
C GLU A 138 -1.19 3.44 19.92
N LYS A 139 -1.94 3.18 18.84
CA LYS A 139 -3.41 3.02 18.90
C LYS A 139 -3.98 1.99 17.93
N CYS A 140 -3.13 1.13 17.37
CA CYS A 140 -3.56 -0.02 16.58
C CYS A 140 -2.98 -1.28 17.19
N ASP A 141 -3.78 -1.98 17.98
CA ASP A 141 -3.39 -3.22 18.65
C ASP A 141 -3.33 -4.38 17.62
N PRO A 142 -2.26 -5.21 17.63
CA PRO A 142 -2.13 -6.34 16.71
C PRO A 142 -3.29 -7.34 16.74
N TYR A 143 -3.88 -7.61 17.90
CA TYR A 143 -5.01 -8.52 18.03
C TYR A 143 -6.28 -7.88 17.47
N VAL A 144 -6.57 -6.62 17.82
CA VAL A 144 -7.74 -5.89 17.30
C VAL A 144 -7.66 -5.74 15.79
N TYR A 145 -6.51 -5.33 15.24
CA TYR A 145 -6.30 -5.25 13.81
C TYR A 145 -6.60 -6.59 13.12
N TYR A 146 -6.00 -7.67 13.61
CA TYR A 146 -6.12 -8.98 12.96
C TYR A 146 -7.56 -9.53 12.99
N HIS A 147 -8.28 -9.34 14.10
CA HIS A 147 -9.59 -9.94 14.31
C HIS A 147 -10.78 -9.04 13.94
N ARG A 148 -10.63 -7.71 13.95
CA ARG A 148 -11.73 -6.77 13.71
C ARG A 148 -11.57 -5.94 12.42
N VAL A 149 -10.37 -5.42 12.16
CA VAL A 149 -10.13 -4.54 10.99
C VAL A 149 -9.89 -5.38 9.73
N ARG A 150 -8.91 -6.28 9.81
CA ARG A 150 -8.41 -7.08 8.70
C ARG A 150 -9.47 -7.91 7.94
N PRO A 151 -10.52 -8.47 8.58
CA PRO A 151 -11.52 -9.25 7.86
C PRO A 151 -12.24 -8.53 6.72
N TYR A 152 -12.46 -7.22 6.85
CA TYR A 152 -13.21 -6.45 5.85
C TYR A 152 -12.36 -6.01 4.66
N ILE A 153 -11.04 -6.03 4.78
CA ILE A 153 -10.11 -5.65 3.70
C ILE A 153 -9.63 -6.85 2.87
N PHE A 154 -10.17 -8.04 3.12
CA PHE A 154 -9.86 -9.23 2.32
C PHE A 154 -10.36 -9.14 0.89
N GLY A 155 -9.58 -9.77 -0.01
CA GLY A 155 -9.98 -10.01 -1.39
C GLY A 155 -10.69 -11.33 -1.59
N THR A 156 -11.04 -11.59 -2.84
CA THR A 156 -11.71 -12.83 -3.28
C THR A 156 -10.73 -13.82 -3.92
N LYS A 157 -9.52 -13.38 -4.28
CA LYS A 157 -8.41 -14.23 -4.77
C LYS A 157 -7.64 -14.86 -3.62
N ASP A 158 -7.31 -16.15 -3.75
CA ASP A 158 -6.59 -16.96 -2.76
C ASP A 158 -7.23 -16.91 -1.35
N ASN A 159 -8.54 -16.72 -1.29
CA ASN A 159 -9.31 -16.66 -0.04
C ASN A 159 -9.97 -18.02 0.23
N PRO A 160 -9.68 -18.69 1.37
CA PRO A 160 -10.21 -20.02 1.66
C PRO A 160 -11.73 -20.06 1.86
N ASN A 161 -12.37 -18.93 2.19
CA ASN A 161 -13.83 -18.85 2.30
C ASN A 161 -14.51 -18.63 0.94
N LEU A 162 -13.76 -18.13 -0.06
CA LEU A 162 -14.21 -17.89 -1.44
C LEU A 162 -13.28 -18.60 -2.44
N LYS A 163 -13.01 -19.90 -2.25
CA LYS A 163 -12.11 -20.69 -3.13
C LYS A 163 -12.54 -20.65 -4.60
N GLN A 164 -13.84 -20.53 -4.84
CA GLN A 164 -14.43 -20.47 -6.18
C GLN A 164 -14.53 -19.04 -6.71
N GLY A 165 -14.02 -18.02 -6.01
CA GLY A 165 -14.17 -16.62 -6.34
C GLY A 165 -15.50 -16.03 -5.86
N LEU A 166 -15.77 -14.79 -6.25
CA LEU A 166 -17.02 -14.07 -5.99
C LEU A 166 -17.77 -13.84 -7.30
N ILE A 167 -19.06 -14.18 -7.34
CA ILE A 167 -19.92 -13.88 -8.49
C ILE A 167 -20.46 -12.45 -8.32
N TYR A 168 -20.27 -11.62 -9.35
CA TYR A 168 -20.90 -10.31 -9.43
C TYR A 168 -22.15 -10.48 -10.29
N GLU A 169 -23.32 -10.52 -9.66
CA GLU A 169 -24.57 -10.87 -10.34
C GLU A 169 -24.88 -9.90 -11.49
N GLY A 170 -25.07 -10.45 -12.69
CA GLY A 170 -25.33 -9.69 -13.91
C GLY A 170 -24.07 -9.12 -14.59
N GLU A 171 -22.87 -9.35 -14.02
CA GLU A 171 -21.60 -8.85 -14.54
C GLU A 171 -20.65 -10.02 -14.84
N PHE A 172 -19.61 -9.80 -15.67
CA PHE A 172 -18.61 -10.82 -16.04
C PHE A 172 -19.20 -12.16 -16.52
N ASN A 173 -20.34 -12.14 -17.22
CA ASN A 173 -21.09 -13.34 -17.62
C ASN A 173 -21.42 -14.28 -16.43
N ASN A 174 -21.62 -13.71 -15.24
CA ASN A 174 -21.79 -14.42 -13.97
C ASN A 174 -20.65 -15.40 -13.63
N LYS A 175 -19.47 -15.24 -14.25
CA LYS A 175 -18.29 -16.02 -13.91
C LYS A 175 -17.68 -15.48 -12.62
N PRO A 176 -17.21 -16.36 -11.72
CA PRO A 176 -16.55 -15.90 -10.51
C PRO A 176 -15.28 -15.09 -10.79
N GLN A 177 -15.09 -14.02 -10.03
CA GLN A 177 -13.96 -13.12 -10.13
C GLN A 177 -13.02 -13.26 -8.92
N PHE A 178 -11.72 -13.08 -9.18
CA PHE A 178 -10.64 -13.28 -8.24
C PHE A 178 -9.81 -12.00 -8.13
N PHE A 179 -10.18 -11.11 -7.22
CA PHE A 179 -9.46 -9.87 -6.96
C PHE A 179 -8.69 -9.93 -5.64
N ARG A 180 -7.54 -9.28 -5.60
CA ARG A 180 -6.74 -9.08 -4.39
C ARG A 180 -7.42 -8.04 -3.50
N GLY A 181 -7.32 -8.23 -2.20
CA GLY A 181 -7.85 -7.28 -1.21
C GLY A 181 -6.98 -6.04 -1.11
N GLU A 182 -7.34 -5.16 -0.20
CA GLU A 182 -6.51 -3.99 0.12
C GLU A 182 -5.18 -4.46 0.75
N THR A 183 -4.11 -3.79 0.33
CA THR A 183 -2.79 -3.94 0.94
C THR A 183 -1.96 -2.69 0.66
N GLY A 184 -1.07 -2.33 1.60
CA GLY A 184 -0.09 -1.26 1.40
C GLY A 184 0.83 -1.44 0.19
N ALA A 185 0.93 -2.65 -0.39
CA ALA A 185 1.65 -2.86 -1.66
C ALA A 185 0.97 -2.19 -2.88
N GLN A 186 -0.27 -1.71 -2.72
CA GLN A 186 -0.98 -0.90 -3.70
C GLN A 186 -0.70 0.61 -3.54
N SER A 187 0.10 1.03 -2.55
CA SER A 187 0.64 2.40 -2.50
C SER A 187 1.68 2.60 -3.60
N SER A 188 1.67 3.78 -4.21
CA SER A 188 2.58 4.14 -5.30
C SER A 188 3.94 4.65 -4.81
N ILE A 189 4.09 4.97 -3.51
CA ILE A 189 5.29 5.64 -2.98
C ILE A 189 6.56 4.83 -3.25
N ILE A 190 6.61 3.61 -2.72
CA ILE A 190 7.81 2.77 -2.80
C ILE A 190 8.17 2.39 -4.24
N PRO A 191 7.25 1.91 -5.10
CA PRO A 191 7.61 1.59 -6.48
C PRO A 191 8.06 2.82 -7.28
N PHE A 192 7.47 4.00 -7.03
CA PHE A 192 7.93 5.24 -7.67
C PHE A 192 9.35 5.62 -7.23
N LEU A 193 9.65 5.54 -5.93
CA LEU A 193 10.97 5.85 -5.39
C LEU A 193 12.02 4.81 -5.83
N ASP A 194 11.64 3.53 -5.91
CA ASP A 194 12.51 2.48 -6.45
C ASP A 194 12.89 2.77 -7.89
N GLY A 195 11.92 3.10 -8.75
CA GLY A 195 12.17 3.50 -10.13
C GLY A 195 13.05 4.75 -10.23
N ALA A 196 12.74 5.79 -9.45
CA ALA A 196 13.50 7.04 -9.45
C ALA A 196 14.96 6.86 -9.01
N LEU A 197 15.22 6.03 -8.01
CA LEU A 197 16.56 5.80 -7.45
C LEU A 197 17.29 4.63 -8.13
N GLY A 198 16.67 3.98 -9.11
CA GLY A 198 17.22 2.83 -9.81
C GLY A 198 17.43 1.62 -8.90
N ILE A 199 16.50 1.37 -7.96
CA ILE A 199 16.49 0.19 -7.09
C ILE A 199 15.76 -0.93 -7.84
N TYR A 200 16.47 -2.00 -8.17
CA TYR A 200 15.89 -3.12 -8.92
C TYR A 200 15.68 -4.35 -8.04
N HIS A 201 14.60 -5.08 -8.33
CA HIS A 201 14.24 -6.32 -7.65
C HIS A 201 14.36 -7.49 -8.62
N SER A 202 14.89 -8.61 -8.15
CA SER A 202 15.12 -9.77 -9.03
C SER A 202 13.80 -10.31 -9.59
N ASN A 203 13.85 -10.82 -10.83
CA ASN A 203 12.68 -11.24 -11.57
C ASN A 203 12.18 -12.62 -11.09
N ASP A 204 11.31 -12.62 -10.08
CA ASP A 204 10.69 -13.82 -9.53
C ASP A 204 9.18 -13.61 -9.28
N ASN A 205 8.53 -14.61 -8.69
CA ASN A 205 7.09 -14.58 -8.37
C ASN A 205 6.66 -13.35 -7.56
N LEU A 206 7.57 -12.73 -6.79
CA LEU A 206 7.29 -11.50 -6.05
C LEU A 206 7.17 -10.29 -6.97
N ARG A 207 8.03 -10.19 -7.99
CA ARG A 207 7.90 -9.13 -9.00
C ARG A 207 6.57 -9.22 -9.74
N HIS A 208 6.13 -10.43 -10.08
CA HIS A 208 4.80 -10.65 -10.67
C HIS A 208 3.67 -10.21 -9.73
N TYR A 209 3.76 -10.54 -8.44
CA TYR A 209 2.79 -10.09 -7.44
C TYR A 209 2.73 -8.56 -7.30
N LEU A 210 3.88 -7.88 -7.25
CA LEU A 210 3.91 -6.42 -7.14
C LEU A 210 3.44 -5.72 -8.41
N ASN A 211 3.75 -6.28 -9.58
CA ASN A 211 3.20 -5.80 -10.84
C ASN A 211 1.67 -5.96 -10.87
N GLU A 212 1.13 -7.08 -10.36
CA GLU A 212 -0.33 -7.23 -10.18
C GLU A 212 -0.89 -6.13 -9.26
N MET A 213 -0.17 -5.71 -8.20
CA MET A 213 -0.66 -4.64 -7.31
C MET A 213 -0.77 -3.29 -7.99
N ARG A 214 -0.01 -3.04 -9.07
CA ARG A 214 -0.13 -1.81 -9.86
C ARG A 214 -1.53 -1.70 -10.48
N ASP A 215 -2.17 -2.80 -10.86
CA ASP A 215 -3.52 -2.78 -11.44
C ASP A 215 -4.60 -2.22 -10.51
N TYR A 216 -4.30 -2.12 -9.21
CA TYR A 216 -5.19 -1.57 -8.18
C TYR A 216 -4.90 -0.08 -7.89
N MET A 217 -3.81 0.47 -8.44
CA MET A 217 -3.46 1.89 -8.36
C MET A 217 -4.25 2.71 -9.38
N PRO A 218 -4.48 4.01 -9.13
CA PRO A 218 -4.96 4.93 -10.16
C PRO A 218 -4.10 4.84 -11.44
N PRO A 219 -4.71 4.83 -12.65
CA PRO A 219 -3.96 4.69 -13.91
C PRO A 219 -2.82 5.71 -14.08
N GLU A 220 -3.02 6.95 -13.66
CA GLU A 220 -1.99 8.00 -13.74
C GLU A 220 -0.79 7.70 -12.84
N HIS A 221 -1.03 7.12 -11.66
CA HIS A 221 0.06 6.74 -10.75
C HIS A 221 0.89 5.60 -11.33
N ARG A 222 0.25 4.59 -11.95
CA ARG A 222 0.95 3.52 -12.67
C ARG A 222 1.83 4.08 -13.77
N LYS A 223 1.25 4.94 -14.61
CA LYS A 223 1.95 5.57 -15.72
C LYS A 223 3.17 6.35 -15.23
N MET A 224 3.04 7.11 -14.14
CA MET A 224 4.19 7.83 -13.56
C MET A 224 5.31 6.89 -13.06
N ILE A 225 4.96 5.72 -12.50
CA ILE A 225 5.94 4.70 -12.12
C ILE A 225 6.65 4.14 -13.35
N GLU A 226 5.89 3.78 -14.40
CA GLU A 226 6.45 3.25 -15.65
C GLU A 226 7.38 4.27 -16.34
N ASP A 227 6.95 5.53 -16.41
CA ASP A 227 7.72 6.63 -17.01
C ASP A 227 9.03 6.86 -16.26
N ILE A 228 9.01 6.88 -14.92
CA ILE A 228 10.22 7.15 -14.13
C ILE A 228 11.19 5.96 -14.13
N GLU A 229 10.68 4.73 -14.16
CA GLU A 229 11.49 3.51 -14.30
C GLU A 229 12.27 3.48 -15.63
N GLN A 230 11.67 3.99 -16.71
CA GLN A 230 12.32 4.08 -18.02
C GLN A 230 13.28 5.27 -18.12
N ARG A 231 12.94 6.39 -17.49
CA ARG A 231 13.68 7.66 -17.63
C ARG A 231 14.89 7.75 -16.72
N SER A 232 14.83 7.21 -15.51
CA SER A 232 15.84 7.52 -14.49
C SER A 232 17.19 6.86 -14.77
N VAL A 233 18.22 7.69 -14.95
CA VAL A 233 19.63 7.27 -15.11
C VAL A 233 20.52 7.83 -14.01
N VAL A 234 19.93 8.29 -12.90
CA VAL A 234 20.58 9.11 -11.87
C VAL A 234 21.78 8.43 -11.21
N LYS A 235 21.77 7.10 -11.11
CA LYS A 235 22.90 6.30 -10.58
C LYS A 235 24.20 6.54 -11.35
N ASN A 236 24.13 6.77 -12.66
CA ASN A 236 25.31 7.00 -13.50
C ASN A 236 26.05 8.29 -13.14
N TYR A 237 25.33 9.27 -12.61
CA TYR A 237 25.88 10.55 -12.19
C TYR A 237 26.26 10.54 -10.71
N ILE A 238 25.43 9.94 -9.85
CA ILE A 238 25.68 9.82 -8.42
C ILE A 238 26.98 9.06 -8.14
N SER A 239 27.26 7.97 -8.86
CA SER A 239 28.47 7.15 -8.67
C SER A 239 29.79 7.88 -8.95
N LYS A 240 29.74 9.04 -9.63
CA LYS A 240 30.91 9.86 -9.96
C LYS A 240 31.31 10.82 -8.83
N SER A 241 30.48 10.95 -7.78
CA SER A 241 30.78 11.80 -6.63
C SER A 241 30.60 11.07 -5.31
N LYS A 242 31.64 11.09 -4.47
CA LYS A 242 31.58 10.57 -3.10
C LYS A 242 30.53 11.29 -2.24
N ILE A 243 30.27 12.57 -2.49
CA ILE A 243 29.28 13.34 -1.72
C ILE A 243 27.87 12.89 -2.13
N LEU A 244 27.62 12.74 -3.43
CA LEU A 244 26.35 12.23 -3.95
C LEU A 244 26.09 10.79 -3.49
N MET A 245 27.08 9.90 -3.59
CA MET A 245 26.97 8.51 -3.12
C MET A 245 26.57 8.43 -1.65
N ARG A 246 27.23 9.19 -0.77
CA ARG A 246 26.88 9.26 0.65
C ARG A 246 25.42 9.68 0.84
N LYS A 247 24.97 10.71 0.12
CA LYS A 247 23.60 11.22 0.27
C LYS A 247 22.55 10.27 -0.31
N TYR A 248 22.86 9.63 -1.43
CA TYR A 248 22.04 8.57 -2.04
C TYR A 248 21.89 7.37 -1.09
N ASN A 249 22.98 6.90 -0.47
CA ASN A 249 22.92 5.81 0.50
C ASN A 249 22.08 6.13 1.72
N LEU A 250 22.02 7.40 2.14
CA LEU A 250 21.11 7.83 3.21
C LEU A 250 19.65 7.72 2.77
N CYS A 251 19.31 7.99 1.50
CA CYS A 251 17.95 7.77 0.99
C CYS A 251 17.60 6.27 1.02
N LEU A 252 18.51 5.42 0.54
CA LEU A 252 18.32 3.96 0.56
C LEU A 252 18.24 3.40 1.98
N GLU A 253 18.96 3.99 2.94
CA GLU A 253 18.84 3.60 4.34
C GLU A 253 17.45 3.90 4.90
N GLU A 254 16.85 5.04 4.57
CA GLU A 254 15.48 5.34 5.00
C GLU A 254 14.43 4.41 4.35
N ILE A 255 14.60 4.04 3.07
CA ILE A 255 13.76 3.01 2.41
C ILE A 255 13.95 1.64 3.08
N ARG A 256 15.19 1.27 3.41
CA ARG A 256 15.50 0.01 4.09
C ARG A 256 14.87 -0.03 5.49
N LYS A 257 14.91 1.07 6.25
CA LYS A 257 14.24 1.20 7.55
C LYS A 257 12.73 1.03 7.43
N PHE A 258 12.09 1.68 6.45
CA PHE A 258 10.66 1.50 6.17
C PHE A 258 10.32 0.02 5.92
N ARG A 259 11.07 -0.64 5.04
CA ARG A 259 10.89 -2.08 4.71
C ARG A 259 11.13 -2.99 5.91
N ALA A 260 12.10 -2.67 6.76
CA ALA A 260 12.40 -3.43 7.97
C ALA A 260 11.26 -3.31 9.00
N MET A 261 10.74 -2.09 9.21
CA MET A 261 9.61 -1.84 10.10
C MET A 261 8.33 -2.51 9.58
N HIS A 262 8.08 -2.45 8.27
CA HIS A 262 6.96 -3.15 7.66
C HIS A 262 7.06 -4.68 7.84
N LEU A 263 8.26 -5.26 7.70
CA LEU A 263 8.51 -6.67 7.98
C LEU A 263 8.27 -7.04 9.46
N GLU A 264 8.56 -6.13 10.38
CA GLU A 264 8.27 -6.33 11.80
C GLU A 264 6.76 -6.33 12.08
N TYR A 265 6.02 -5.35 11.53
CA TYR A 265 4.56 -5.30 11.67
C TYR A 265 3.87 -6.48 10.99
N ALA A 266 4.35 -6.89 9.82
CA ALA A 266 3.98 -8.13 9.17
C ALA A 266 4.10 -9.35 10.10
N ALA A 267 5.20 -9.44 10.84
CA ALA A 267 5.40 -10.50 11.81
C ALA A 267 4.42 -10.40 12.99
N SER A 268 4.24 -9.23 13.58
CA SER A 268 3.45 -9.05 14.82
C SER A 268 1.94 -8.99 14.60
N TYR A 269 1.47 -8.25 13.59
CA TYR A 269 0.06 -8.02 13.26
C TYR A 269 -0.57 -9.17 12.46
N ILE A 270 0.23 -9.99 11.77
CA ILE A 270 -0.29 -11.07 10.93
C ILE A 270 0.27 -12.43 11.35
N HIS A 271 1.58 -12.65 11.24
CA HIS A 271 2.15 -13.98 11.42
C HIS A 271 1.95 -14.54 12.83
N LYS A 272 2.26 -13.75 13.87
CA LYS A 272 2.09 -14.14 15.28
C LYS A 272 0.61 -14.32 15.64
N GLN A 273 -0.30 -13.50 15.09
CA GLN A 273 -1.73 -13.63 15.39
C GLN A 273 -2.34 -14.87 14.75
N ALA A 274 -1.93 -15.20 13.52
CA ALA A 274 -2.39 -16.40 12.81
C ALA A 274 -2.05 -17.71 13.54
N GLN A 275 -0.98 -17.74 14.35
CA GLN A 275 -0.56 -18.91 15.13
C GLN A 275 -1.33 -19.11 16.43
N LYS A 276 -2.07 -18.10 16.91
CA LYS A 276 -2.81 -18.18 18.18
C LYS A 276 -4.17 -18.86 17.96
N ASN A 277 -4.49 -19.84 18.80
CA ASN A 277 -5.81 -20.49 18.81
C ASN A 277 -6.84 -19.56 19.49
N ASN A 278 -7.55 -18.75 18.71
CA ASN A 278 -8.55 -17.83 19.24
C ASN A 278 -9.98 -18.31 18.94
N SER A 279 -10.85 -18.14 19.93
CA SER A 279 -12.26 -18.59 20.00
C SER A 279 -13.29 -17.49 19.68
N PHE A 280 -12.85 -16.28 19.33
CA PHE A 280 -13.76 -15.16 19.02
C PHE A 280 -14.34 -15.23 17.60
N GLY A 281 -15.64 -14.94 17.50
CA GLY A 281 -16.41 -14.87 16.26
C GLY A 281 -15.90 -13.76 15.35
N THR A 282 -15.24 -14.16 14.27
CA THR A 282 -14.86 -13.29 13.16
C THR A 282 -16.11 -12.93 12.36
N GLY A 283 -16.24 -11.69 11.87
CA GLY A 283 -17.22 -11.38 10.82
C GLY A 283 -16.99 -12.33 9.65
N GLY A 284 -17.81 -13.38 9.58
CA GLY A 284 -17.87 -14.54 8.68
C GLY A 284 -16.60 -15.31 8.29
N SER A 285 -15.44 -14.69 8.35
CA SER A 285 -14.21 -15.14 7.71
C SER A 285 -13.37 -15.97 8.68
N THR A 286 -13.23 -17.26 8.39
CA THR A 286 -12.42 -18.21 9.18
C THR A 286 -10.90 -18.06 9.00
N ILE A 287 -10.42 -16.96 8.41
CA ILE A 287 -9.02 -16.83 7.99
C ILE A 287 -8.06 -16.79 9.18
N ARG A 288 -7.33 -17.90 9.37
CA ARG A 288 -6.16 -18.06 10.24
C ARG A 288 -4.82 -17.95 9.48
N GLY A 289 -4.76 -17.11 8.45
CA GLY A 289 -3.53 -16.81 7.69
C GLY A 289 -3.75 -16.68 6.17
N THR A 290 -2.90 -15.90 5.51
CA THR A 290 -2.89 -15.71 4.04
C THR A 290 -2.19 -16.88 3.35
N GLY A 291 -2.60 -18.12 3.65
CA GLY A 291 -1.86 -19.39 3.42
C GLY A 291 -1.35 -19.72 2.00
N GLY A 292 -1.32 -18.78 1.06
CA GLY A 292 -0.65 -18.92 -0.23
C GLY A 292 0.54 -17.97 -0.49
N THR A 293 0.72 -16.88 0.26
CA THR A 293 1.78 -15.89 -0.06
C THR A 293 2.94 -15.98 0.93
N PRO A 294 4.18 -16.27 0.51
CA PRO A 294 5.37 -16.25 1.38
C PRO A 294 5.81 -14.80 1.64
N PHE A 295 4.88 -13.95 2.09
CA PHE A 295 5.03 -12.51 2.16
C PHE A 295 6.17 -12.08 3.11
N MET A 296 6.42 -12.82 4.19
CA MET A 296 7.57 -12.59 5.06
C MET A 296 8.90 -12.76 4.33
N ARG A 297 9.01 -13.80 3.47
CA ARG A 297 10.19 -14.01 2.62
C ARG A 297 10.34 -12.86 1.62
N TYR A 298 9.23 -12.40 1.06
CA TYR A 298 9.19 -11.31 0.09
C TYR A 298 9.60 -9.96 0.69
N LEU A 299 9.02 -9.57 1.81
CA LEU A 299 9.39 -8.34 2.52
C LEU A 299 10.85 -8.35 2.97
N LYS A 300 11.33 -9.49 3.50
CA LYS A 300 12.74 -9.67 3.85
C LYS A 300 13.64 -9.47 2.63
N LYS A 301 13.28 -10.08 1.50
CA LYS A 301 14.03 -9.96 0.24
C LYS A 301 14.11 -8.51 -0.25
N HIS A 302 13.01 -7.76 -0.28
CA HIS A 302 13.04 -6.34 -0.68
C HIS A 302 13.96 -5.49 0.18
N ARG A 303 13.92 -5.69 1.50
CA ARG A 303 14.82 -5.01 2.44
C ARG A 303 16.28 -5.32 2.13
N ASP A 304 16.60 -6.60 1.91
CA ASP A 304 17.97 -7.05 1.66
C ASP A 304 18.48 -6.60 0.28
N GLU A 305 17.63 -6.58 -0.75
CA GLU A 305 17.97 -6.07 -2.08
C GLU A 305 18.19 -4.55 -2.10
N THR A 306 17.44 -3.77 -1.30
CA THR A 306 17.73 -2.33 -1.11
C THR A 306 19.10 -2.13 -0.47
N GLN A 307 19.43 -2.91 0.57
CA GLN A 307 20.71 -2.82 1.26
C GLN A 307 21.89 -3.11 0.33
N LYS A 308 21.76 -4.14 -0.52
CA LYS A 308 22.82 -4.54 -1.47
C LYS A 308 23.08 -3.51 -2.58
N GLN A 309 22.17 -2.56 -2.79
CA GLN A 309 22.26 -1.56 -3.87
C GLN A 309 22.74 -0.18 -3.41
N LYS A 310 23.17 -0.08 -2.15
CA LYS A 310 23.98 1.06 -1.68
C LYS A 310 25.35 1.01 -2.37
N ILE A 311 25.89 2.18 -2.70
CA ILE A 311 27.12 2.35 -3.48
C ILE A 311 28.17 3.14 -2.73
#